data_AF-A0A9D5G4U4-F1
#
_entry.id   AF-A0A9D5G4U4-F1
#
_cell.length_a   1.000
_cell.length_b   1.000
_cell.length_c   1.000
_cell.angle_alpha   90.00
_cell.angle_beta   90.00
_cell.angle_gamma   90.00
#
_symmetry.space_group_name_H-M   'P 1'
#
loop_
_entity.id
_entity.type
_entity.pdbx_description
1 polymer ?
#
loop_
_entity_poly.entity_id
_entity_poly.type
_entity_poly.pdbx_seq_one_letter_code
_entity_poly.pdbx_strand_id
1 'polypeptide(L)'
;MKAGIQAAFQPTTLCPELTAQIVEHGYRGEPPLLASVLAAGLADRILTLPEEGSDVVVAWVRQICERYSLPKAVIAMLESACGTARRVLRVHPETQISEDELAALEHAIGRVIDGCLQNEQRAAEVVETEEVEAAMAGFLARLDDADPASAEHSRAVALWCKRISRRLDMNEEQTIFTARCGLLHDVGKTVTPSEVLQAPRSLTKEEWVVMRAHTTQGARMIHDIPLLRAFAPAARWHHERLDGLGYPDHLPALEIPL
;
A
#
# COMPACT_ATOMS: atom_id res chain seq x y z
N MET A 1 5.15 30.34 -18.09
CA MET A 1 5.09 29.06 -18.85
C MET A 1 4.92 27.86 -17.93
N LYS A 2 5.81 27.61 -16.95
CA LYS A 2 5.63 26.57 -15.91
C LYS A 2 4.30 26.66 -15.13
N ALA A 3 3.83 27.88 -14.87
CA ALA A 3 2.59 28.13 -14.12
C ALA A 3 1.29 27.65 -14.81
N GLY A 4 1.25 27.53 -16.14
CA GLY A 4 0.06 27.08 -16.87
C GLY A 4 -0.10 25.57 -16.90
N ILE A 5 1.02 24.85 -16.95
CA ILE A 5 1.07 23.38 -16.92
C ILE A 5 0.88 22.88 -15.47
N GLN A 6 1.45 23.57 -14.47
CA GLN A 6 1.19 23.28 -13.05
C GLN A 6 -0.25 23.57 -12.61
N ALA A 7 -0.98 24.43 -13.32
CA ALA A 7 -2.40 24.69 -13.04
C ALA A 7 -3.30 23.51 -13.43
N ALA A 8 -2.87 22.65 -14.35
CA ALA A 8 -3.62 21.47 -14.80
C ALA A 8 -3.49 20.26 -13.83
N PHE A 9 -2.56 20.30 -12.89
CA PHE A 9 -2.25 19.17 -11.99
C PHE A 9 -2.10 19.65 -10.53
N GLN A 10 -3.12 20.35 -10.02
CA GLN A 10 -3.15 20.70 -8.60
C GLN A 10 -3.28 19.42 -7.75
N PRO A 11 -2.50 19.25 -6.66
CA PRO A 11 -2.45 18.02 -5.86
C PRO A 11 -3.80 17.57 -5.28
N THR A 12 -4.75 18.50 -5.18
CA THR A 12 -6.06 18.31 -4.55
C THR A 12 -7.21 18.17 -5.55
N THR A 13 -6.97 18.43 -6.84
CA THR A 13 -8.04 18.44 -7.85
C THR A 13 -7.45 18.06 -9.21
N LEU A 14 -7.82 16.86 -9.70
CA LEU A 14 -7.52 16.43 -11.06
C LEU A 14 -8.18 17.38 -12.06
N CYS A 15 -7.56 17.64 -13.22
CA CYS A 15 -8.23 18.48 -14.22
C CYS A 15 -9.54 17.82 -14.69
N PRO A 16 -10.52 18.61 -15.13
CA PRO A 16 -11.81 18.11 -15.60
C PRO A 16 -11.67 17.07 -16.72
N GLU A 17 -10.67 17.21 -17.60
CA GLU A 17 -10.40 16.25 -18.67
C GLU A 17 -9.92 14.90 -18.14
N LEU A 18 -9.01 14.88 -17.16
CA LEU A 18 -8.54 13.65 -16.53
C LEU A 18 -9.67 12.97 -15.73
N THR A 19 -10.49 13.79 -15.05
CA THR A 19 -11.66 13.32 -14.29
C THR A 19 -12.70 12.67 -15.21
N ALA A 20 -13.01 13.28 -16.36
CA ALA A 20 -13.97 12.75 -17.32
C ALA A 20 -13.53 11.38 -17.90
N GLN A 21 -12.23 11.18 -18.11
CA GLN A 21 -11.71 9.94 -18.68
C GLN A 21 -11.57 8.80 -17.68
N ILE A 22 -11.31 9.13 -16.41
CA ILE A 22 -11.40 8.17 -15.30
C ILE A 22 -12.83 7.60 -15.20
N VAL A 23 -13.83 8.46 -15.38
CA VAL A 23 -15.25 8.06 -15.42
C VAL A 23 -15.57 7.19 -16.64
N GLU A 24 -14.99 7.50 -17.81
CA GLU A 24 -15.20 6.75 -19.06
C GLU A 24 -14.61 5.32 -19.02
N HIS A 25 -13.51 5.10 -18.27
CA HIS A 25 -12.88 3.78 -18.09
C HIS A 25 -13.47 2.95 -16.94
N GLY A 26 -14.70 3.28 -16.51
CA GLY A 26 -15.49 2.41 -15.62
C GLY A 26 -15.40 2.72 -14.13
N TYR A 27 -14.76 3.83 -13.73
CA TYR A 27 -14.78 4.28 -12.34
C TYR A 27 -16.03 5.13 -12.05
N ARG A 28 -16.93 4.65 -11.19
CA ARG A 28 -18.11 5.41 -10.74
C ARG A 28 -17.87 5.97 -9.32
N GLY A 29 -17.31 7.17 -9.23
CA GLY A 29 -17.07 7.90 -7.96
C GLY A 29 -16.02 9.00 -8.09
N GLU A 30 -15.79 9.78 -7.03
CA GLU A 30 -14.58 10.62 -6.94
C GLU A 30 -13.36 9.71 -6.70
N PRO A 31 -12.28 9.82 -7.50
CA PRO A 31 -11.11 8.97 -7.34
C PRO A 31 -10.52 9.14 -5.93
N PRO A 32 -10.05 8.05 -5.27
CA PRO A 32 -9.49 8.16 -3.93
C PRO A 32 -8.33 9.14 -3.97
N LEU A 33 -8.19 9.98 -2.94
CA LEU A 33 -7.16 11.03 -2.88
C LEU A 33 -5.77 10.51 -3.25
N LEU A 34 -5.42 9.30 -2.79
CA LEU A 34 -4.16 8.64 -3.13
C LEU A 34 -4.00 8.44 -4.65
N ALA A 35 -5.03 7.94 -5.32
CA ALA A 35 -4.99 7.70 -6.76
C ALA A 35 -4.84 9.01 -7.53
N SER A 36 -5.54 10.06 -7.11
CA SER A 36 -5.45 11.41 -7.69
C SER A 36 -4.05 12.01 -7.50
N VAL A 37 -3.46 11.85 -6.31
CA VAL A 37 -2.10 12.31 -6.00
C VAL A 37 -1.05 11.53 -6.82
N LEU A 38 -1.20 10.21 -6.96
CA LEU A 38 -0.28 9.38 -7.74
C LEU A 38 -0.35 9.70 -9.23
N ALA A 39 -1.56 9.86 -9.78
CA ALA A 39 -1.75 10.23 -11.18
C ALA A 39 -1.18 11.63 -11.48
N ALA A 40 -1.43 12.60 -10.60
CA ALA A 40 -0.86 13.95 -10.72
C ALA A 40 0.66 13.94 -10.59
N GLY A 41 1.21 13.18 -9.64
CA GLY A 41 2.66 13.05 -9.44
C GLY A 41 3.37 12.34 -10.60
N LEU A 42 2.71 11.38 -11.25
CA LEU A 42 3.23 10.75 -12.47
C LEU A 42 3.25 11.74 -13.62
N ALA A 43 2.14 12.45 -13.85
CA ALA A 43 2.03 13.45 -14.91
C ALA A 43 3.07 14.58 -14.75
N ASP A 44 3.24 15.11 -13.52
CA ASP A 44 4.25 16.13 -13.22
C ASP A 44 5.67 15.63 -13.55
N ARG A 45 6.03 14.42 -13.09
CA ARG A 45 7.34 13.83 -13.39
C ARG A 45 7.60 13.63 -14.87
N ILE A 46 6.59 13.20 -15.64
CA ILE A 46 6.72 13.07 -17.11
C ILE A 46 6.96 14.45 -17.75
N LEU A 47 6.27 15.49 -17.25
CA LEU A 47 6.35 16.84 -17.80
C LEU A 47 7.60 17.62 -17.34
N THR A 48 8.23 17.21 -16.23
CA THR A 48 9.43 17.83 -15.66
C THR A 48 10.66 16.91 -15.66
N LEU A 49 10.70 15.94 -16.58
CA LEU A 49 11.78 14.95 -16.66
C LEU A 49 13.17 15.60 -16.59
N PRO A 50 14.05 15.18 -15.65
CA PRO A 50 15.44 15.64 -15.63
C PRO A 50 16.21 15.11 -16.85
N GLU A 51 17.37 15.71 -17.16
CA GLU A 51 18.28 15.24 -18.24
C GLU A 51 18.69 13.76 -18.08
N GLU A 52 18.55 13.21 -16.87
CA GLU A 52 18.86 11.83 -16.48
C GLU A 52 17.90 10.77 -17.05
N GLY A 53 16.76 11.18 -17.65
CA GLY A 53 15.98 10.32 -18.55
C GLY A 53 14.81 9.52 -17.96
N SER A 54 14.11 8.80 -18.85
CA SER A 54 12.87 8.05 -18.62
C SER A 54 12.94 6.97 -17.54
N ASP A 55 14.14 6.45 -17.25
CA ASP A 55 14.34 5.34 -16.32
C ASP A 55 13.98 5.69 -14.87
N VAL A 56 14.17 6.96 -14.48
CA VAL A 56 13.80 7.45 -13.13
C VAL A 56 12.29 7.36 -12.90
N VAL A 57 11.49 7.64 -13.94
CA VAL A 57 10.02 7.57 -13.87
C VAL A 57 9.57 6.11 -13.79
N VAL A 58 10.18 5.22 -14.58
CA VAL A 58 9.86 3.78 -14.55
C VAL A 58 10.22 3.16 -13.19
N ALA A 59 11.38 3.51 -12.63
CA ALA A 59 11.79 3.05 -11.31
C ALA A 59 10.84 3.52 -10.21
N TRP A 60 10.37 4.77 -10.30
CA TRP A 60 9.39 5.31 -9.35
C TRP A 60 8.04 4.59 -9.44
N VAL A 61 7.52 4.35 -10.65
CA VAL A 61 6.29 3.56 -10.83
C VAL A 61 6.45 2.15 -10.28
N ARG A 62 7.56 1.49 -10.58
CA ARG A 62 7.86 0.14 -10.04
C ARG A 62 7.86 0.14 -8.52
N GLN A 63 8.51 1.11 -7.89
CA GLN A 63 8.58 1.20 -6.44
C GLN A 63 7.20 1.40 -5.81
N ILE A 64 6.29 2.15 -6.45
CA ILE A 64 4.91 2.28 -5.99
C ILE A 64 4.17 0.95 -6.15
N CYS A 65 4.25 0.32 -7.32
CA CYS A 65 3.53 -0.93 -7.56
C CYS A 65 4.06 -2.11 -6.72
N GLU A 66 5.34 -2.11 -6.35
CA GLU A 66 5.93 -3.11 -5.44
C GLU A 66 5.57 -2.85 -3.97
N ARG A 67 5.40 -1.58 -3.59
CA ARG A 67 5.19 -1.18 -2.19
C ARG A 67 3.73 -1.13 -1.78
N TYR A 68 2.82 -0.94 -2.75
CA TYR A 68 1.39 -0.95 -2.53
C TYR A 68 0.74 -1.98 -3.45
N SER A 69 -0.11 -2.85 -2.90
CA SER A 69 -1.06 -3.62 -3.71
C SER A 69 -2.06 -2.64 -4.33
N LEU A 70 -1.75 -2.19 -5.55
CA LEU A 70 -2.50 -1.14 -6.22
C LEU A 70 -3.81 -1.73 -6.77
N PRO A 71 -4.98 -1.25 -6.31
CA PRO A 71 -6.25 -1.66 -6.90
C PRO A 71 -6.23 -1.41 -8.41
N LYS A 72 -6.91 -2.26 -9.19
CA LYS A 72 -7.07 -2.10 -10.65
C LYS A 72 -7.47 -0.69 -11.08
N ALA A 73 -8.22 0.04 -10.25
CA ALA A 73 -8.58 1.43 -10.47
C ALA A 73 -7.36 2.39 -10.46
N VAL A 74 -6.38 2.18 -9.58
CA VAL A 74 -5.14 2.98 -9.54
C VAL A 74 -4.27 2.66 -10.74
N ILE A 75 -4.24 1.40 -11.16
CA ILE A 75 -3.56 0.95 -12.37
C ILE A 75 -4.15 1.65 -13.62
N ALA A 76 -5.47 1.64 -13.79
CA ALA A 76 -6.15 2.34 -14.87
C ALA A 76 -5.89 3.88 -14.82
N MET A 77 -5.71 4.43 -13.63
CA MET A 77 -5.35 5.84 -13.47
C MET A 77 -3.91 6.17 -13.86
N LEU A 78 -2.95 5.26 -13.63
CA LEU A 78 -1.57 5.41 -14.09
C LEU A 78 -1.48 5.36 -15.63
N GLU A 79 -2.25 4.45 -16.26
CA GLU A 79 -2.39 4.38 -17.72
C GLU A 79 -3.02 5.66 -18.29
N SER A 80 -4.09 6.16 -17.65
CA SER A 80 -4.75 7.43 -18.04
C SER A 80 -3.85 8.65 -17.87
N ALA A 81 -3.00 8.68 -16.83
CA ALA A 81 -2.01 9.72 -16.62
C ALA A 81 -0.96 9.74 -17.74
N CYS A 82 -0.49 8.58 -18.21
CA CYS A 82 0.40 8.46 -19.37
C CYS A 82 -0.27 9.01 -20.65
N GLY A 83 -1.53 8.61 -20.90
CA GLY A 83 -2.29 9.09 -22.07
C GLY A 83 -2.60 10.59 -22.05
N THR A 84 -2.65 11.20 -20.86
CA THR A 84 -2.82 12.64 -20.69
C THR A 84 -1.51 13.39 -20.91
N ALA A 85 -0.41 12.90 -20.34
CA ALA A 85 0.91 13.47 -20.57
C ALA A 85 1.25 13.52 -22.06
N ARG A 86 0.94 12.45 -22.82
CA ARG A 86 1.09 12.42 -24.29
C ARG A 86 0.34 13.53 -25.01
N ARG A 87 -0.90 13.81 -24.61
CA ARG A 87 -1.71 14.88 -25.24
C ARG A 87 -1.17 16.27 -24.93
N VAL A 88 -0.71 16.49 -23.70
CA VAL A 88 -0.09 17.77 -23.30
C VAL A 88 1.20 18.01 -24.09
N LEU A 89 2.05 16.99 -24.25
CA LEU A 89 3.30 17.08 -25.02
C LEU A 89 3.06 17.36 -26.51
N ARG A 90 1.99 16.84 -27.11
CA ARG A 90 1.61 17.12 -28.51
C ARG A 90 1.20 18.59 -28.75
N VAL A 91 0.61 19.24 -27.76
CA VAL A 91 0.13 20.63 -27.86
C VAL A 91 1.21 21.63 -27.43
N HIS A 92 2.27 21.16 -26.76
CA HIS A 92 3.40 21.96 -26.30
C HIS A 92 4.74 21.41 -26.84
N PRO A 93 5.05 21.60 -28.13
CA PRO A 93 6.27 21.07 -28.78
C PRO A 93 7.59 21.63 -28.22
N GLU A 94 7.52 22.61 -27.30
CA GLU A 94 8.65 23.19 -26.58
C GLU A 94 9.26 22.24 -25.53
N THR A 95 8.61 21.10 -25.25
CA THR A 95 9.09 20.08 -24.30
C THR A 95 10.20 19.22 -24.90
N GLN A 96 11.25 18.94 -24.12
CA GLN A 96 12.50 18.28 -24.55
C GLN A 96 12.39 16.78 -24.88
N ILE A 97 11.20 16.16 -24.79
CA ILE A 97 11.01 14.72 -25.02
C ILE A 97 10.55 14.46 -26.44
N SER A 98 11.24 13.55 -27.13
CA SER A 98 10.79 13.05 -28.44
C SER A 98 9.58 12.12 -28.33
N GLU A 99 8.79 12.01 -29.40
CA GLU A 99 7.66 11.06 -29.45
C GLU A 99 8.11 9.60 -29.21
N ASP A 100 9.33 9.25 -29.64
CA ASP A 100 9.92 7.93 -29.46
C ASP A 100 10.28 7.64 -27.99
N GLU A 101 10.87 8.61 -27.28
CA GLU A 101 11.16 8.49 -25.85
C GLU A 101 9.90 8.39 -25.00
N LEU A 102 8.86 9.13 -25.37
CA LEU A 102 7.56 9.03 -24.71
C LEU A 102 6.91 7.66 -24.94
N ALA A 103 6.94 7.15 -26.16
CA ALA A 103 6.42 5.82 -26.47
C ALA A 103 7.19 4.71 -25.74
N ALA A 104 8.52 4.85 -25.62
CA ALA A 104 9.35 3.93 -24.84
C ALA A 104 9.01 3.96 -23.35
N LEU A 105 8.76 5.16 -22.79
CA LEU A 105 8.37 5.35 -21.40
C LEU A 105 6.99 4.72 -21.11
N GLU A 106 6.00 4.99 -21.94
CA GLU A 106 4.66 4.37 -21.82
C GLU A 106 4.74 2.85 -21.84
N HIS A 107 5.49 2.30 -22.79
CA HIS A 107 5.64 0.85 -22.91
C HIS A 107 6.39 0.25 -21.71
N ALA A 108 7.37 0.96 -21.14
CA ALA A 108 8.07 0.53 -19.94
C ALA A 108 7.18 0.56 -18.68
N ILE A 109 6.34 1.60 -18.53
CA ILE A 109 5.35 1.70 -17.46
C ILE A 109 4.28 0.61 -17.60
N GLY A 110 3.78 0.38 -18.81
CA GLY A 110 2.81 -0.68 -19.10
C GLY A 110 3.30 -2.07 -18.69
N ARG A 111 4.56 -2.41 -19.01
CA ARG A 111 5.15 -3.70 -18.57
C ARG A 111 5.25 -3.85 -17.06
N VAL A 112 5.53 -2.76 -16.33
CA VAL A 112 5.58 -2.78 -14.86
C VAL A 112 4.18 -3.04 -14.31
N ILE A 113 3.18 -2.36 -14.85
CA ILE A 113 1.77 -2.51 -14.50
C ILE A 113 1.27 -3.94 -14.79
N ASP A 114 1.53 -4.46 -15.98
CA ASP A 114 1.13 -5.81 -16.39
C ASP A 114 1.74 -6.88 -15.48
N GLY A 115 3.01 -6.71 -15.09
CA GLY A 115 3.69 -7.60 -14.15
C GLY A 115 3.02 -7.61 -12.77
N CYS A 116 2.53 -6.45 -12.30
CA CYS A 116 1.81 -6.35 -11.03
C CYS A 116 0.43 -7.02 -11.09
N LEU A 117 -0.32 -6.81 -12.18
CA LEU A 117 -1.62 -7.46 -12.38
C LEU A 117 -1.50 -9.00 -12.43
N GLN A 118 -0.48 -9.51 -13.11
CA GLN A 118 -0.23 -10.95 -13.22
C GLN A 118 0.18 -11.58 -11.88
N ASN A 119 0.92 -10.84 -11.05
CA ASN A 119 1.29 -11.28 -9.69
C ASN A 119 0.08 -11.32 -8.76
N GLU A 120 -0.82 -10.33 -8.81
CA GLU A 120 -2.09 -10.36 -8.07
C GLU A 120 -3.00 -11.52 -8.53
N GLN A 121 -3.12 -11.74 -9.83
CA GLN A 121 -3.96 -12.82 -10.37
C GLN A 121 -3.47 -14.21 -9.97
N ARG A 122 -2.15 -14.42 -9.83
CA ARG A 122 -1.58 -15.68 -9.31
C ARG A 122 -1.81 -15.90 -7.82
N ALA A 123 -1.91 -14.83 -7.03
CA ALA A 123 -2.26 -14.92 -5.62
C ALA A 123 -3.76 -15.23 -5.41
N ALA A 124 -4.62 -14.89 -6.37
CA ALA A 124 -6.07 -15.00 -6.24
C ALA A 124 -6.67 -16.39 -6.55
N GLU A 125 -5.90 -17.36 -7.06
CA GLU A 125 -6.43 -18.63 -7.60
C GLU A 125 -6.50 -19.77 -6.56
N VAL A 126 -7.39 -19.60 -5.57
CA VAL A 126 -8.31 -20.61 -4.99
C VAL A 126 -7.79 -22.02 -4.68
N VAL A 127 -6.95 -22.12 -3.63
CA VAL A 127 -7.12 -23.04 -2.46
C VAL A 127 -7.04 -22.22 -1.14
N GLU A 128 -6.96 -20.89 -1.25
CA GLU A 128 -6.39 -20.00 -0.25
C GLU A 128 -7.23 -19.78 1.01
N THR A 129 -8.56 -19.95 1.01
CA THR A 129 -9.35 -19.52 2.18
C THR A 129 -9.21 -20.45 3.39
N GLU A 130 -9.39 -21.76 3.23
CA GLU A 130 -9.40 -22.68 4.39
C GLU A 130 -8.01 -22.86 5.01
N GLU A 131 -6.95 -22.95 4.19
CA GLU A 131 -5.58 -23.08 4.69
C GLU A 131 -5.08 -21.80 5.37
N VAL A 132 -5.43 -20.62 4.82
CA VAL A 132 -5.15 -19.33 5.47
C VAL A 132 -5.88 -19.23 6.80
N GLU A 133 -7.18 -19.51 6.84
CA GLU A 133 -7.94 -19.46 8.09
C GLU A 133 -7.38 -20.46 9.13
N ALA A 134 -6.99 -21.67 8.72
CA ALA A 134 -6.38 -22.65 9.62
C ALA A 134 -5.03 -22.18 10.17
N ALA A 135 -4.16 -21.62 9.32
CA ALA A 135 -2.87 -21.09 9.75
C ALA A 135 -3.03 -19.88 10.69
N MET A 136 -3.97 -18.99 10.38
CA MET A 136 -4.32 -17.84 11.22
C MET A 136 -4.90 -18.27 12.57
N ALA A 137 -5.80 -19.26 12.57
CA ALA A 137 -6.33 -19.84 13.80
C ALA A 137 -5.24 -20.44 14.68
N GLY A 138 -4.24 -21.10 14.07
CA GLY A 138 -3.06 -21.62 14.77
C GLY A 138 -2.25 -20.53 15.46
N PHE A 139 -1.98 -19.40 14.80
CA PHE A 139 -1.31 -18.27 15.44
C PHE A 139 -2.13 -17.67 16.56
N LEU A 140 -3.43 -17.53 16.34
CA LEU A 140 -4.29 -16.88 17.31
C LEU A 140 -4.51 -17.74 18.56
N ALA A 141 -4.55 -19.07 18.42
CA ALA A 141 -4.53 -20.00 19.55
C ALA A 141 -3.23 -19.87 20.37
N ARG A 142 -2.08 -19.77 19.71
CA ARG A 142 -0.79 -19.55 20.40
C ARG A 142 -0.74 -18.21 21.11
N LEU A 143 -1.33 -17.16 20.52
CA LEU A 143 -1.45 -15.85 21.17
C LEU A 143 -2.38 -15.92 22.37
N ASP A 144 -3.49 -16.65 22.26
CA ASP A 144 -4.44 -16.87 23.36
C ASP A 144 -3.79 -17.61 24.54
N ASP A 145 -2.97 -18.63 24.25
CA ASP A 145 -2.20 -19.35 25.27
C ASP A 145 -1.16 -18.46 25.99
N ALA A 146 -0.54 -17.53 25.26
CA ALA A 146 0.50 -16.64 25.79
C ALA A 146 -0.08 -15.40 26.52
N ASP A 147 -1.12 -14.80 25.95
CA ASP A 147 -1.82 -13.62 26.46
C ASP A 147 -3.25 -13.56 25.91
N PRO A 148 -4.24 -14.10 26.64
CA PRO A 148 -5.65 -14.11 26.22
C PRO A 148 -6.19 -12.71 25.92
N ALA A 149 -5.69 -11.68 26.63
CA ALA A 149 -6.13 -10.31 26.42
C ALA A 149 -5.70 -9.78 25.04
N SER A 150 -4.48 -10.09 24.60
CA SER A 150 -4.02 -9.72 23.25
C SER A 150 -4.74 -10.50 22.15
N ALA A 151 -5.12 -11.77 22.39
CA ALA A 151 -5.93 -12.52 21.43
C ALA A 151 -7.33 -11.92 21.25
N GLU A 152 -8.00 -11.58 22.35
CA GLU A 152 -9.31 -10.91 22.28
C GLU A 152 -9.20 -9.50 21.68
N HIS A 153 -8.14 -8.77 22.01
CA HIS A 153 -7.81 -7.49 21.37
C HIS A 153 -7.68 -7.65 19.85
N SER A 154 -6.95 -8.66 19.39
CA SER A 154 -6.75 -8.92 17.95
C SER A 154 -8.07 -9.22 17.24
N ARG A 155 -8.97 -10.00 17.86
CA ARG A 155 -10.32 -10.24 17.32
C ARG A 155 -11.15 -8.96 17.23
N ALA A 156 -11.09 -8.12 18.27
CA ALA A 156 -11.77 -6.83 18.27
C ALA A 156 -11.22 -5.87 17.21
N VAL A 157 -9.88 -5.79 17.05
CA VAL A 157 -9.22 -4.99 16.02
C VAL A 157 -9.62 -5.47 14.63
N ALA A 158 -9.61 -6.78 14.36
CA ALA A 158 -10.07 -7.33 13.08
C ALA A 158 -11.51 -6.91 12.73
N LEU A 159 -12.42 -6.90 13.72
CA LEU A 159 -13.79 -6.43 13.55
C LEU A 159 -13.85 -4.93 13.22
N TRP A 160 -13.01 -4.12 13.87
CA TRP A 160 -12.92 -2.68 13.58
C TRP A 160 -12.33 -2.42 12.20
N CYS A 161 -11.25 -3.09 11.83
CA CYS A 161 -10.65 -3.08 10.50
C CYS A 161 -11.70 -3.37 9.42
N LYS A 162 -12.54 -4.39 9.61
CA LYS A 162 -13.66 -4.70 8.71
C LYS A 162 -14.66 -3.55 8.57
N ARG A 163 -15.05 -2.93 9.70
CA ARG A 163 -16.01 -1.81 9.72
C ARG A 163 -15.44 -0.56 9.06
N ILE A 164 -14.18 -0.22 9.33
CA ILE A 164 -13.49 0.92 8.76
C ILE A 164 -13.32 0.73 7.25
N SER A 165 -12.85 -0.45 6.81
CA SER A 165 -12.68 -0.78 5.39
C SER A 165 -13.98 -0.59 4.59
N ARG A 166 -15.10 -1.10 5.13
CA ARG A 166 -16.42 -0.90 4.51
C ARG A 166 -16.86 0.55 4.47
N ARG A 167 -16.48 1.35 5.48
CA ARG A 167 -16.83 2.77 5.52
C ARG A 167 -16.00 3.62 4.56
N LEU A 168 -14.85 3.09 4.15
CA LEU A 168 -13.96 3.62 3.12
C LEU A 168 -14.27 3.06 1.72
N ASP A 169 -15.41 2.38 1.55
CA ASP A 169 -15.86 1.79 0.28
C ASP A 169 -14.88 0.79 -0.35
N MET A 170 -14.07 0.12 0.47
CA MET A 170 -13.25 -1.02 0.05
C MET A 170 -14.14 -2.20 -0.37
N ASN A 171 -13.71 -2.96 -1.38
CA ASN A 171 -14.42 -4.15 -1.83
C ASN A 171 -14.32 -5.28 -0.76
N GLU A 172 -15.05 -6.38 -0.96
CA GLU A 172 -15.10 -7.46 0.06
C GLU A 172 -13.74 -8.16 0.23
N GLU A 173 -12.97 -8.33 -0.85
CA GLU A 173 -11.62 -8.92 -0.80
C GLU A 173 -10.66 -8.07 0.04
N GLN A 174 -10.61 -6.76 -0.23
CA GLN A 174 -9.85 -5.78 0.55
C GLN A 174 -10.32 -5.73 2.00
N THR A 175 -11.64 -5.76 2.23
CA THR A 175 -12.22 -5.78 3.57
C THR A 175 -11.80 -7.01 4.36
N ILE A 176 -11.78 -8.19 3.73
CA ILE A 176 -11.30 -9.44 4.34
C ILE A 176 -9.80 -9.34 4.62
N PHE A 177 -9.01 -8.88 3.64
CA PHE A 177 -7.57 -8.69 3.80
C PHE A 177 -7.23 -7.79 5.01
N THR A 178 -7.86 -6.61 5.09
CA THR A 178 -7.64 -5.67 6.20
C THR A 178 -8.08 -6.23 7.55
N ALA A 179 -9.16 -7.02 7.59
CA ALA A 179 -9.58 -7.71 8.80
C ALA A 179 -8.54 -8.76 9.24
N ARG A 180 -7.96 -9.52 8.29
CA ARG A 180 -6.90 -10.50 8.57
C ARG A 180 -5.61 -9.83 9.05
N CYS A 181 -5.24 -8.68 8.49
CA CYS A 181 -4.16 -7.83 8.99
C CYS A 181 -4.38 -7.46 10.46
N GLY A 182 -5.58 -6.98 10.81
CA GLY A 182 -5.95 -6.66 12.19
C GLY A 182 -5.89 -7.87 13.14
N LEU A 183 -6.19 -9.07 12.64
CA LEU A 183 -6.12 -10.29 13.44
C LEU A 183 -4.68 -10.74 13.74
N LEU A 184 -3.77 -10.49 12.79
CA LEU A 184 -2.39 -10.98 12.85
C LEU A 184 -1.38 -9.95 13.39
N HIS A 185 -1.78 -8.69 13.60
CA HIS A 185 -0.84 -7.60 13.90
C HIS A 185 0.05 -7.88 15.13
N ASP A 186 -0.50 -8.57 16.13
CA ASP A 186 0.12 -8.76 17.44
C ASP A 186 0.70 -10.17 17.66
N VAL A 187 0.73 -11.05 16.65
CA VAL A 187 1.16 -12.46 16.82
C VAL A 187 2.60 -12.61 17.31
N GLY A 188 3.45 -11.60 17.11
CA GLY A 188 4.81 -11.58 17.64
C GLY A 188 4.88 -11.57 19.16
N LYS A 189 3.80 -11.21 19.86
CA LYS A 189 3.73 -11.30 21.32
C LYS A 189 3.84 -12.74 21.84
N THR A 190 3.57 -13.74 20.99
CA THR A 190 3.75 -15.17 21.34
C THR A 190 5.18 -15.56 21.73
N VAL A 191 6.18 -14.75 21.36
CA VAL A 191 7.59 -14.93 21.71
C VAL A 191 8.14 -13.83 22.63
N THR A 192 7.29 -12.93 23.10
CA THR A 192 7.66 -11.95 24.13
C THR A 192 7.69 -12.66 25.49
N PRO A 193 8.78 -12.53 26.29
CA PRO A 193 8.86 -13.11 27.63
C PRO A 193 7.68 -12.68 28.50
N SER A 194 7.11 -13.62 29.27
CA SER A 194 5.90 -13.39 30.08
C SER A 194 6.10 -12.31 31.13
N GLU A 195 7.32 -12.18 31.69
CA GLU A 195 7.66 -11.14 32.67
C GLU A 195 7.56 -9.72 32.10
N VAL A 196 7.74 -9.58 30.78
CA VAL A 196 7.57 -8.31 30.05
C VAL A 196 6.14 -8.17 29.54
N LEU A 197 5.59 -9.23 28.95
CA LEU A 197 4.26 -9.20 28.34
C LEU A 197 3.15 -8.96 29.36
N GLN A 198 3.25 -9.58 30.54
CA GLN A 198 2.23 -9.56 31.60
C GLN A 198 2.69 -8.77 32.83
N ALA A 199 3.64 -7.84 32.65
CA ALA A 199 4.16 -7.05 33.76
C ALA A 199 3.02 -6.26 34.46
N PRO A 200 2.79 -6.44 35.77
CA PRO A 200 1.75 -5.70 36.51
C PRO A 200 2.17 -4.26 36.86
N ARG A 201 3.25 -3.78 36.25
CA ARG A 201 3.90 -2.49 36.50
C ARG A 201 4.28 -1.86 35.17
N SER A 202 4.68 -0.59 35.20
CA SER A 202 5.29 0.04 34.04
C SER A 202 6.58 -0.70 33.64
N LEU A 203 6.76 -0.87 32.34
CA LEU A 203 7.97 -1.45 31.77
C LEU A 203 9.16 -0.48 31.90
N THR A 204 10.33 -1.03 32.18
CA THR A 204 11.59 -0.28 32.09
C THR A 204 11.94 0.02 30.62
N LYS A 205 12.96 0.85 30.39
CA LYS A 205 13.41 1.17 29.03
C LYS A 205 13.88 -0.09 28.28
N GLU A 206 14.55 -0.98 28.98
CA GLU A 206 15.08 -2.25 28.46
C GLU A 206 13.93 -3.21 28.13
N GLU A 207 12.94 -3.30 29.01
CA GLU A 207 11.73 -4.11 28.77
C GLU A 207 10.90 -3.57 27.59
N TRP A 208 10.85 -2.24 27.41
CA TRP A 208 10.24 -1.64 26.23
C TRP A 208 10.97 -1.99 24.93
N VAL A 209 12.29 -2.22 24.94
CA VAL A 209 13.02 -2.72 23.77
C VAL A 209 12.55 -4.14 23.44
N VAL A 210 12.41 -5.00 24.45
CA VAL A 210 11.90 -6.36 24.28
C VAL A 210 10.45 -6.36 23.79
N MET A 211 9.58 -5.56 24.41
CA MET A 211 8.17 -5.44 24.01
C MET A 211 8.03 -5.00 22.55
N ARG A 212 8.76 -3.97 22.11
CA ARG A 212 8.66 -3.45 20.73
C ARG A 212 9.10 -4.45 19.67
N ALA A 213 9.94 -5.41 20.04
CA ALA A 213 10.42 -6.43 19.10
C ALA A 213 9.29 -7.35 18.58
N HIS A 214 8.11 -7.39 19.22
CA HIS A 214 6.97 -8.18 18.73
C HIS A 214 6.59 -7.82 17.29
N THR A 215 6.74 -6.56 16.88
CA THR A 215 6.46 -6.11 15.51
C THR A 215 7.32 -6.87 14.49
N THR A 216 8.64 -6.80 14.65
CA THR A 216 9.60 -7.45 13.74
C THR A 216 9.57 -8.97 13.83
N GLN A 217 9.30 -9.53 15.01
CA GLN A 217 9.19 -10.97 15.21
C GLN A 217 7.92 -11.52 14.59
N GLY A 218 6.77 -10.88 14.82
CA GLY A 218 5.50 -11.25 14.21
C GLY A 218 5.55 -11.16 12.69
N ALA A 219 6.16 -10.09 12.15
CA ALA A 219 6.36 -9.95 10.72
C ALA A 219 7.20 -11.10 10.12
N ARG A 220 8.29 -11.51 10.80
CA ARG A 220 9.11 -12.66 10.37
C ARG A 220 8.31 -13.97 10.40
N MET A 221 7.62 -14.25 11.51
CA MET A 221 6.79 -15.44 11.66
C MET A 221 5.74 -15.58 10.57
N ILE A 222 5.06 -14.48 10.23
CA ILE A 222 4.06 -14.42 9.16
C ILE A 222 4.72 -14.60 7.79
N HIS A 223 5.85 -13.91 7.54
CA HIS A 223 6.54 -13.94 6.25
C HIS A 223 7.08 -15.33 5.88
N ASP A 224 7.52 -16.10 6.88
CA ASP A 224 8.04 -17.45 6.72
C ASP A 224 6.97 -18.46 6.27
N ILE A 225 5.69 -18.12 6.42
CA ILE A 225 4.55 -18.90 5.93
C ILE A 225 4.09 -18.31 4.59
N PRO A 226 4.35 -18.96 3.44
CA PRO A 226 4.10 -18.38 2.13
C PRO A 226 2.69 -17.83 1.93
N LEU A 227 1.67 -18.57 2.37
CA LEU A 227 0.26 -18.20 2.27
C LEU A 227 -0.17 -17.05 3.20
N LEU A 228 0.64 -16.68 4.20
CA LEU A 228 0.37 -15.54 5.09
C LEU A 228 1.25 -14.33 4.80
N ARG A 229 2.25 -14.46 3.91
CA ARG A 229 3.30 -13.46 3.71
C ARG A 229 2.76 -12.05 3.45
N ALA A 230 1.65 -11.93 2.74
CA ALA A 230 1.02 -10.66 2.43
C ALA A 230 0.57 -9.87 3.67
N PHE A 231 0.35 -10.52 4.82
CA PHE A 231 -0.05 -9.87 6.07
C PHE A 231 1.13 -9.40 6.94
N ALA A 232 2.37 -9.78 6.60
CA ALA A 232 3.55 -9.43 7.39
C ALA A 232 3.76 -7.92 7.60
N PRO A 233 3.47 -7.04 6.61
CA PRO A 233 3.55 -5.59 6.80
C PRO A 233 2.68 -5.07 7.96
N ALA A 234 1.49 -5.64 8.16
CA ALA A 234 0.59 -5.23 9.25
C ALA A 234 1.21 -5.50 10.62
N ALA A 235 1.81 -6.69 10.81
CA ALA A 235 2.52 -6.98 12.05
C ALA A 235 3.75 -6.09 12.25
N ARG A 236 4.49 -5.78 11.17
CA ARG A 236 5.69 -4.95 11.27
C ARG A 236 5.38 -3.49 11.63
N TRP A 237 4.38 -2.89 11.00
CA TRP A 237 4.25 -1.43 10.97
C TRP A 237 2.99 -0.87 11.64
N HIS A 238 2.18 -1.69 12.31
CA HIS A 238 0.98 -1.18 13.01
C HIS A 238 1.27 -0.17 14.15
N HIS A 239 2.53 -0.06 14.58
CA HIS A 239 3.00 0.95 15.53
C HIS A 239 3.77 2.11 14.90
N GLU A 240 3.87 2.14 13.56
CA GLU A 240 4.35 3.32 12.87
C GLU A 240 3.35 4.47 13.04
N ARG A 241 3.89 5.69 13.02
CA ARG A 241 3.12 6.92 13.24
C ARG A 241 3.29 7.85 12.06
N LEU A 242 2.23 8.57 11.72
CA LEU A 242 2.24 9.54 10.62
C LEU A 242 3.28 10.67 10.80
N ASP A 243 3.71 10.94 12.03
CA ASP A 243 4.77 11.91 12.34
C ASP A 243 6.20 11.34 12.21
N GLY A 244 6.35 10.07 11.83
CA GLY A 244 7.64 9.38 11.73
C GLY A 244 8.25 8.99 13.07
N LEU A 245 7.58 9.25 14.20
CA LEU A 245 8.09 8.94 15.55
C LEU A 245 7.66 7.55 16.04
N GLY A 246 7.10 6.72 15.15
CA GLY A 246 6.66 5.35 15.43
C GLY A 246 7.82 4.37 15.54
N TYR A 247 7.53 3.07 15.43
CA TYR A 247 8.53 2.00 15.37
C TYR A 247 7.97 0.83 14.56
N PRO A 248 8.80 -0.09 14.05
CA PRO A 248 10.25 -0.27 14.26
C PRO A 248 11.17 0.54 13.32
N ASP A 249 10.67 1.04 12.20
CA ASP A 249 11.49 1.58 11.10
C ASP A 249 11.39 3.11 10.97
N HIS A 250 10.52 3.77 11.75
CA HIS A 250 10.33 5.23 11.75
C HIS A 250 9.87 5.75 10.38
N LEU A 251 8.89 5.06 9.80
CA LEU A 251 8.43 5.36 8.45
C LEU A 251 7.72 6.73 8.41
N PRO A 252 8.00 7.58 7.41
CA PRO A 252 7.19 8.77 7.17
C PRO A 252 5.77 8.36 6.75
N ALA A 253 4.77 9.21 7.00
CA ALA A 253 3.35 8.92 6.75
C ALA A 253 3.05 8.21 5.42
N LEU A 254 3.66 8.67 4.33
CA LEU A 254 3.40 8.14 3.00
C LEU A 254 3.98 6.73 2.80
N GLU A 255 4.97 6.30 3.59
CA GLU A 255 5.61 4.99 3.47
C GLU A 255 4.95 3.90 4.33
N ILE A 256 4.01 4.26 5.22
CA ILE A 256 3.23 3.31 6.01
C ILE A 256 2.16 2.68 5.10
N PRO A 257 2.09 1.33 4.98
CA PRO A 257 1.04 0.69 4.19
C PRO A 257 -0.35 0.98 4.72
N LEU A 258 -1.30 1.11 3.78
CA LEU A 258 -2.73 1.26 4.07
C LEU A 258 -3.41 -0.07 4.39
#